data_AF-A0A9C8E2G4-F1
#
_entry.id   AF-A0A9C8E2G4-F1
#
_cell.length_a   1.000
_cell.length_b   1.000
_cell.length_c   1.000
_cell.angle_alpha   90.00
_cell.angle_beta   90.00
_cell.angle_gamma   90.00
#
_symmetry.space_group_name_H-M   'P 1'
#
loop_
_entity.id
_entity.type
_entity.pdbx_description
1 polymer ?
#
loop_
_entity_poly.entity_id
_entity_poly.type
_entity_poly.pdbx_seq_one_letter_code
_entity_poly.pdbx_strand_id
1 'polypeptide(L)'
;ALFDSQVKKERMQTVFLEYAWDMNWCDPCAADPLSVKELRELGVFWVNENTQHRGWKKQAREVFVTRLHVRYTADKFPADLIFQETADRTNFQGRYVLRHPWTGTKNCQAAQEYRQTLKQRQEREAQKLASLTGWDINQIRRKMGISSPATDNNQDGNTWWQKIWEK
;
A
#
# COMPACT_ATOMS: atom_id res chain seq x y z
N ALA A 1 -6.27 -10.58 -0.77
CA ALA A 1 -4.85 -10.99 -0.69
C ALA A 1 -4.13 -10.39 0.52
N LEU A 2 -3.78 -9.08 0.51
CA LEU A 2 -3.08 -8.45 1.64
C LEU A 2 -3.88 -8.55 2.94
N PHE A 3 -5.11 -8.03 2.95
CA PHE A 3 -5.98 -8.06 4.12
C PHE A 3 -6.16 -9.49 4.64
N ASP A 4 -6.46 -10.46 3.77
CA ASP A 4 -6.65 -11.86 4.15
C ASP A 4 -5.40 -12.46 4.79
N SER A 5 -4.21 -12.15 4.26
CA SER A 5 -2.92 -12.59 4.79
C SER A 5 -2.67 -11.99 6.18
N GLN A 6 -2.87 -10.67 6.33
CA GLN A 6 -2.67 -9.99 7.62
C GLN A 6 -3.68 -10.45 8.67
N VAL A 7 -4.95 -10.63 8.31
CA VAL A 7 -5.98 -11.13 9.22
C VAL A 7 -5.64 -12.53 9.70
N LYS A 8 -5.17 -13.43 8.82
CA LYS A 8 -4.71 -14.77 9.24
C LYS A 8 -3.51 -14.69 10.18
N LYS A 9 -2.54 -13.81 9.89
CA LYS A 9 -1.35 -13.61 10.73
C LYS A 9 -1.73 -13.11 12.12
N GLU A 10 -2.66 -12.17 12.21
CA GLU A 10 -3.22 -11.65 13.46
C GLU A 10 -4.32 -12.55 14.05
N ARG A 11 -4.41 -13.81 13.61
CA ARG A 11 -5.32 -14.86 14.12
C ARG A 11 -6.80 -14.46 14.13
N MET A 12 -7.20 -13.53 13.26
CA MET A 12 -8.54 -12.96 13.18
C MET A 12 -9.00 -12.26 14.46
N GLN A 13 -8.10 -11.63 15.22
CA GLN A 13 -8.43 -10.99 16.50
C GLN A 13 -8.20 -9.48 16.52
N THR A 14 -7.84 -8.90 15.37
CA THR A 14 -7.43 -7.50 15.27
C THR A 14 -8.30 -6.73 14.29
N VAL A 15 -8.56 -5.47 14.61
CA VAL A 15 -9.15 -4.47 13.70
C VAL A 15 -8.03 -3.69 13.03
N PHE A 16 -8.13 -3.51 11.71
CA PHE A 16 -7.11 -2.83 10.91
C PHE A 16 -7.57 -1.41 10.57
N LEU A 17 -6.75 -0.42 10.89
CA LEU A 17 -6.97 0.95 10.46
C LEU A 17 -6.40 1.15 9.05
N GLU A 18 -7.25 1.54 8.09
CA GLU A 18 -6.79 1.95 6.75
C GLU A 18 -6.35 3.41 6.76
N TYR A 19 -7.21 4.31 7.26
CA TYR A 19 -6.89 5.72 7.43
C TYR A 19 -7.79 6.37 8.50
N ALA A 20 -7.28 7.44 9.11
CA ALA A 20 -7.94 8.33 10.06
C ALA A 20 -7.56 9.77 9.69
N TRP A 21 -8.54 10.61 9.35
CA TRP A 21 -8.28 11.89 8.69
C TRP A 21 -9.25 12.99 9.13
N ASP A 22 -8.71 14.16 9.48
CA ASP A 22 -9.48 15.39 9.71
C ASP A 22 -9.80 16.11 8.39
N MET A 23 -11.06 16.11 7.99
CA MET A 23 -11.51 16.68 6.72
C MET A 23 -11.43 18.22 6.66
N ASN A 24 -11.08 18.87 7.77
CA ASN A 24 -10.83 20.31 7.82
C ASN A 24 -9.45 20.68 7.26
N TRP A 25 -8.56 19.69 7.07
CA TRP A 25 -7.20 19.89 6.59
C TRP A 25 -6.84 18.90 5.50
N CYS A 26 -6.24 19.41 4.42
CA CYS A 26 -5.88 18.61 3.27
C CYS A 26 -4.77 19.31 2.50
N ASP A 27 -3.53 19.22 3.00
CA ASP A 27 -2.37 19.79 2.32
C ASP A 27 -1.06 19.01 2.62
N PRO A 28 -0.49 18.24 1.66
CA PRO A 28 -0.99 17.99 0.31
C PRO A 28 -2.12 16.94 0.30
N CYS A 29 -3.26 17.32 -0.28
CA CYS A 29 -4.36 16.39 -0.55
C CYS A 29 -3.92 15.21 -1.41
N ALA A 30 -4.15 13.98 -0.94
CA ALA A 30 -4.02 12.79 -1.78
C ALA A 30 -5.23 12.61 -2.72
N ALA A 31 -6.38 13.19 -2.38
CA ALA A 31 -7.63 13.22 -3.15
C ALA A 31 -8.50 14.40 -2.70
N ASP A 32 -9.56 14.70 -3.44
CA ASP A 32 -10.55 15.70 -3.04
C ASP A 32 -11.27 15.28 -1.75
N PRO A 33 -11.58 16.23 -0.84
CA PRO A 33 -12.44 15.95 0.31
C PRO A 33 -13.83 15.45 -0.13
N LEU A 34 -14.41 14.53 0.65
CA LEU A 34 -15.78 14.05 0.43
C LEU A 34 -16.79 15.21 0.39
N SER A 35 -17.74 15.10 -0.54
CA SER A 35 -18.86 16.01 -0.68
C SER A 35 -19.84 15.88 0.50
N VAL A 36 -20.70 16.90 0.71
CA VAL A 36 -21.76 16.85 1.75
C VAL A 36 -22.70 15.66 1.53
N LYS A 37 -22.97 15.29 0.28
CA LYS A 37 -23.79 14.14 -0.06
C LYS A 37 -23.14 12.83 0.40
N GLU A 38 -21.87 12.62 0.06
CA GLU A 38 -21.11 11.43 0.50
C GLU A 38 -21.00 11.37 2.03
N LEU A 39 -20.81 12.51 2.69
CA LEU A 39 -20.81 12.59 4.15
C LEU A 39 -22.16 12.18 4.75
N ARG A 40 -23.28 12.62 4.17
CA ARG A 40 -24.62 12.19 4.60
C ARG A 40 -24.83 10.69 4.41
N GLU A 41 -24.33 10.11 3.31
CA GLU A 41 -24.37 8.66 3.08
C GLU A 41 -23.57 7.89 4.14
N LEU A 42 -22.53 8.50 4.72
CA LEU A 42 -21.77 7.98 5.87
C LEU A 42 -22.44 8.26 7.24
N GLY A 43 -23.63 8.85 7.26
CA GLY A 43 -24.37 9.16 8.49
C GLY A 43 -24.03 10.52 9.11
N VAL A 44 -23.30 11.39 8.40
CA VAL A 44 -23.01 12.76 8.86
C VAL A 44 -24.21 13.66 8.56
N PHE A 45 -25.18 13.70 9.48
CA PHE A 45 -26.42 14.48 9.31
C PHE A 45 -26.34 15.91 9.85
N TRP A 46 -25.32 16.26 10.64
CA TRP A 46 -25.15 17.60 11.23
C TRP A 46 -24.49 18.61 10.29
N VAL A 47 -23.84 18.16 9.22
CA VAL A 47 -23.21 19.02 8.21
C VAL A 47 -24.20 19.32 7.10
N ASN A 48 -24.40 20.62 6.81
CA ASN A 48 -25.33 21.10 5.79
C ASN A 48 -24.65 21.98 4.75
N GLU A 49 -25.18 22.00 3.52
CA GLU A 49 -24.65 22.85 2.44
C GLU A 49 -24.72 24.35 2.79
N ASN A 50 -25.67 24.72 3.64
CA ASN A 50 -25.90 26.10 4.10
C ASN A 50 -25.02 26.54 5.28
N THR A 51 -24.08 25.73 5.78
CA THR A 51 -23.05 26.25 6.68
C THR A 51 -22.14 27.16 5.88
N GLN A 52 -22.54 28.43 5.76
CA GLN A 52 -21.81 29.49 5.07
C GLN A 52 -20.44 29.68 5.73
N HIS A 53 -19.42 29.03 5.19
CA HIS A 53 -18.05 29.41 5.47
C HIS A 53 -17.80 30.78 4.83
N ARG A 54 -17.82 31.85 5.64
CA ARG A 54 -17.29 33.16 5.24
C ARG A 54 -15.77 33.01 5.03
N GLY A 55 -15.30 33.23 3.80
CA GLY A 55 -13.87 33.28 3.46
C GLY A 55 -13.36 32.10 2.62
N TRP A 56 -12.03 32.06 2.38
CA TRP A 56 -11.33 31.12 1.50
C TRP A 56 -11.40 29.63 1.94
N LYS A 57 -12.01 29.32 3.08
CA LYS A 57 -12.17 27.95 3.62
C LYS A 57 -13.48 27.29 3.19
N LYS A 58 -13.82 27.30 1.90
CA LYS A 58 -15.10 26.75 1.41
C LYS A 58 -15.23 25.22 1.49
N GLN A 59 -14.15 24.50 1.76
CA GLN A 59 -14.11 23.03 1.74
C GLN A 59 -13.87 22.39 3.11
N ALA A 60 -13.58 23.19 4.13
CA ALA A 60 -13.10 22.69 5.41
C ALA A 60 -14.32 22.25 6.27
N ARG A 61 -14.47 20.94 6.49
CA ARG A 61 -15.61 20.35 7.22
C ARG A 61 -15.15 19.87 8.58
N GLU A 62 -15.91 20.15 9.63
CA GLU A 62 -15.66 19.64 10.99
C GLU A 62 -16.09 18.17 11.08
N VAL A 63 -15.35 17.30 10.40
CA VAL A 63 -15.59 15.86 10.35
C VAL A 63 -14.24 15.15 10.42
N PHE A 64 -14.17 14.13 11.26
CA PHE A 64 -13.05 13.21 11.32
C PHE A 64 -13.50 11.85 10.79
N VAL A 65 -12.89 11.37 9.72
CA VAL A 65 -13.27 10.10 9.08
C VAL A 65 -12.25 9.03 9.43
N THR A 66 -12.74 7.91 9.95
CA THR A 66 -11.94 6.71 10.21
C THR A 66 -12.47 5.56 9.36
N ARG A 67 -11.61 4.90 8.60
CA ARG A 67 -11.94 3.67 7.87
C ARG A 67 -11.23 2.48 8.51
N LEU A 68 -12.03 1.53 8.98
CA LEU A 68 -11.58 0.31 9.63
C LEU A 68 -11.94 -0.92 8.80
N HIS A 69 -11.10 -1.95 8.84
CA HIS A 69 -11.40 -3.28 8.30
C HIS A 69 -11.38 -4.31 9.42
N VAL A 70 -12.43 -5.13 9.48
CA VAL A 70 -12.56 -6.20 10.45
C VAL A 70 -13.09 -7.45 9.76
N ARG A 71 -12.58 -8.63 10.16
CA ARG A 71 -13.23 -9.90 9.85
C ARG A 71 -13.81 -10.45 11.13
N TYR A 72 -15.13 -10.59 11.17
CA TYR A 72 -15.86 -10.98 12.36
C TYR A 72 -16.27 -12.46 12.29
N THR A 73 -15.99 -13.20 13.35
CA THR A 73 -16.61 -14.50 13.63
C THR A 73 -17.03 -14.55 15.09
N ALA A 74 -18.09 -15.30 15.39
CA ALA A 74 -18.67 -15.38 16.74
C ALA A 74 -17.65 -15.84 17.80
N ASP A 75 -16.67 -16.67 17.43
CA ASP A 75 -15.64 -17.18 18.34
C ASP A 75 -14.45 -16.23 18.53
N LYS A 76 -14.21 -15.28 17.60
CA LYS A 76 -13.06 -14.37 17.65
C LYS A 76 -13.41 -12.96 18.11
N PHE A 77 -14.66 -12.55 17.90
CA PHE A 77 -15.18 -11.26 18.35
C PHE A 77 -16.51 -11.49 19.09
N PRO A 78 -16.48 -12.07 20.30
CA PRO A 78 -17.71 -12.43 21.02
C PRO A 78 -18.53 -11.23 21.51
N ALA A 79 -17.99 -10.01 21.38
CA ALA A 79 -18.64 -8.77 21.76
C ALA A 79 -18.54 -7.75 20.62
N ASP A 80 -19.44 -6.77 20.65
CA ASP A 80 -19.47 -5.66 19.70
C ASP A 80 -18.24 -4.76 19.84
N LEU A 81 -17.89 -4.09 18.74
CA LEU A 81 -16.85 -3.07 18.75
C LEU A 81 -17.37 -1.82 19.47
N ILE A 82 -16.69 -1.44 20.55
CA ILE A 82 -16.96 -0.22 21.29
C ILE A 82 -15.88 0.79 20.93
N PHE A 83 -16.30 1.96 20.46
CA PHE A 83 -15.40 3.04 20.08
C PHE A 83 -15.40 4.13 21.17
N GLN A 84 -14.22 4.66 21.47
CA GLN A 84 -14.04 5.81 22.32
C GLN A 84 -13.50 6.96 21.48
N GLU A 85 -14.17 8.11 21.52
CA GLU A 85 -13.68 9.33 20.90
C GLU A 85 -12.45 9.85 21.64
N THR A 86 -11.46 10.31 20.88
CA THR A 86 -10.23 10.91 21.39
C THR A 86 -10.15 12.37 20.95
N ALA A 87 -9.49 13.22 21.75
CA ALA A 87 -9.18 14.59 21.39
C ALA A 87 -8.02 14.70 20.38
N ASP A 88 -7.34 13.58 20.09
CA ASP A 88 -6.23 13.53 19.13
C ASP A 88 -6.75 13.72 17.69
N ARG A 89 -6.30 14.81 17.06
CA ARG A 89 -6.55 15.14 15.66
C ARG A 89 -5.26 15.22 14.85
N THR A 90 -4.18 14.63 15.35
CA THR A 90 -2.90 14.63 14.64
C THR A 90 -3.06 13.87 13.32
N ASN A 91 -2.56 14.49 12.25
CA ASN A 91 -2.64 13.89 10.93
C ASN A 91 -1.52 12.86 10.75
N PHE A 92 -1.90 11.65 10.34
CA PHE A 92 -0.97 10.64 9.86
C PHE A 92 -1.26 10.37 8.39
N GLN A 93 -0.27 10.58 7.52
CA GLN A 93 -0.39 10.33 6.09
C GLN A 93 0.53 9.19 5.66
N GLY A 94 -0.07 8.11 5.16
CA GLY A 94 0.63 7.08 4.39
C GLY A 94 0.66 7.48 2.91
N ARG A 95 1.84 7.76 2.35
CA ARG A 95 1.97 8.02 0.90
C ARG A 95 2.45 6.77 0.17
N TYR A 96 1.67 6.30 -0.80
CA TYR A 96 2.11 5.28 -1.73
C TYR A 96 2.71 5.93 -2.98
N VAL A 97 4.03 5.77 -3.17
CA VAL A 97 4.74 6.35 -4.33
C VAL A 97 5.12 5.23 -5.29
N LEU A 98 4.40 5.14 -6.40
CA LEU A 98 4.77 4.27 -7.52
C LEU A 98 5.93 4.87 -8.28
N ARG A 99 7.05 4.14 -8.37
CA ARG A 99 8.22 4.52 -9.15
C ARG A 99 8.32 3.64 -10.39
N HIS A 100 8.27 4.25 -11.56
CA HIS A 100 8.49 3.54 -12.81
C HIS A 100 9.99 3.46 -13.11
N PRO A 101 10.53 2.28 -13.48
CA PRO A 101 11.89 2.17 -13.95
C PRO A 101 12.13 3.03 -15.19
N TRP A 102 13.29 3.66 -15.27
CA TRP A 102 13.74 4.37 -16.47
C TRP A 102 14.14 3.35 -17.54
N THR A 103 13.63 3.53 -18.76
CA THR A 103 13.75 2.55 -19.86
C THR A 103 14.71 2.99 -20.97
N GLY A 104 15.48 4.06 -20.76
CA GLY A 104 16.35 4.59 -21.81
C GLY A 104 17.61 3.75 -22.08
N THR A 105 18.23 4.03 -23.22
CA THR A 105 19.30 3.22 -23.82
C THR A 105 20.72 3.76 -23.58
N LYS A 106 20.90 4.74 -22.68
CA LYS A 106 22.23 5.31 -22.40
C LYS A 106 23.20 4.26 -21.84
N ASN A 107 24.48 4.40 -22.20
CA ASN A 107 25.56 3.48 -21.82
C ASN A 107 26.62 4.09 -20.90
N CYS A 108 26.34 5.24 -20.29
CA CYS A 108 27.24 5.86 -19.31
C CYS A 108 27.29 5.06 -17.99
N GLN A 109 28.35 5.26 -17.20
CA GLN A 109 28.56 4.59 -15.90
C GLN A 109 27.34 4.69 -14.98
N ALA A 110 26.74 5.88 -14.85
CA ALA A 110 25.54 6.09 -14.04
C ALA A 110 24.34 5.21 -14.49
N ALA A 111 24.19 4.96 -15.80
CA ALA A 111 23.14 4.08 -16.31
C ALA A 111 23.42 2.60 -15.99
N GLN A 112 24.70 2.19 -15.96
CA GLN A 112 25.09 0.84 -15.57
C GLN A 112 24.84 0.60 -14.08
N GLU A 113 25.28 1.52 -13.21
CA GLU A 113 25.02 1.48 -11.76
C GLU A 113 23.51 1.51 -11.44
N TYR A 114 22.74 2.34 -12.15
CA TYR A 114 21.29 2.37 -12.03
C TYR A 114 20.66 1.01 -12.33
N ARG A 115 21.04 0.34 -13.43
CA ARG A 115 20.48 -0.97 -13.80
C ARG A 115 20.83 -2.06 -12.78
N GLN A 116 22.02 -2.02 -12.19
CA GLN A 116 22.42 -2.96 -11.14
C GLN A 116 21.58 -2.77 -9.86
N THR A 117 21.46 -1.53 -9.39
CA THR A 117 20.67 -1.19 -8.20
C THR A 117 19.17 -1.43 -8.41
N LEU A 118 18.66 -1.21 -9.63
CA LEU A 118 17.28 -1.48 -10.00
C LEU A 118 16.90 -2.96 -9.80
N LYS A 119 17.75 -3.90 -10.25
CA LYS A 119 17.51 -5.34 -10.06
C LYS A 119 17.40 -5.71 -8.57
N GLN A 120 18.33 -5.21 -7.75
CA GLN A 120 18.32 -5.45 -6.30
C GLN A 120 17.09 -4.84 -5.62
N ARG A 121 16.66 -3.64 -6.06
CA ARG A 121 15.44 -2.99 -5.55
C ARG A 121 14.21 -3.82 -5.89
N GLN A 122 14.07 -4.22 -7.15
CA GLN A 122 12.96 -5.02 -7.65
C GLN A 122 12.85 -6.38 -6.93
N GLU A 123 13.96 -7.04 -6.63
CA GLU A 123 13.95 -8.28 -5.84
C GLU A 123 13.45 -8.05 -4.39
N ARG A 124 13.90 -6.97 -3.74
CA ARG A 124 13.38 -6.60 -2.40
C ARG A 124 11.88 -6.27 -2.44
N GLU A 125 11.42 -5.58 -3.48
CA GLU A 125 9.99 -5.31 -3.71
C GLU A 125 9.20 -6.61 -3.87
N ALA A 126 9.71 -7.58 -4.64
CA ALA A 126 9.08 -8.89 -4.82
C ALA A 126 8.99 -9.68 -3.50
N GLN A 127 10.10 -9.75 -2.75
CA GLN A 127 10.14 -10.39 -1.43
C GLN A 127 9.16 -9.73 -0.45
N LYS A 128 9.11 -8.40 -0.43
CA LYS A 128 8.21 -7.66 0.45
C LYS A 128 6.75 -7.94 0.08
N LEU A 129 6.41 -7.89 -1.20
CA LEU A 129 5.07 -8.20 -1.68
C LEU A 129 4.65 -9.63 -1.30
N ALA A 130 5.52 -10.61 -1.51
CA ALA A 130 5.29 -12.00 -1.10
C ALA A 130 5.06 -12.10 0.40
N SER A 131 5.91 -11.47 1.22
CA SER A 131 5.79 -11.50 2.69
C SER A 131 4.49 -10.88 3.21
N LEU A 132 4.00 -9.83 2.54
CA LEU A 132 2.80 -9.11 2.94
C LEU A 132 1.53 -9.84 2.51
N THR A 133 1.54 -10.41 1.31
CA THR A 133 0.33 -10.98 0.68
C THR A 133 0.23 -12.50 0.77
N GLY A 134 1.33 -13.19 1.11
CA GLY A 134 1.44 -14.64 1.05
C GLY A 134 1.48 -15.20 -0.37
N TRP A 135 1.64 -14.36 -1.39
CA TRP A 135 1.76 -14.80 -2.78
C TRP A 135 3.07 -15.53 -3.05
N ASP A 136 3.03 -16.49 -3.97
CA ASP A 136 4.23 -17.19 -4.42
C ASP A 136 5.23 -16.21 -5.05
N ILE A 137 6.45 -16.20 -4.50
CA ILE A 137 7.50 -15.26 -4.92
C ILE A 137 7.92 -15.49 -6.37
N ASN A 138 7.88 -16.72 -6.87
CA ASN A 138 8.27 -17.03 -8.25
C ASN A 138 7.22 -16.54 -9.25
N GLN A 139 5.93 -16.55 -8.89
CA GLN A 139 4.88 -15.90 -9.67
C GLN A 139 5.07 -14.38 -9.71
N ILE A 140 5.41 -13.75 -8.59
CA ILE A 140 5.68 -12.30 -8.53
C ILE A 140 6.87 -11.94 -9.42
N ARG A 141 8.01 -12.62 -9.26
CA ARG A 141 9.22 -12.41 -10.07
C ARG A 141 8.95 -12.53 -11.56
N ARG A 142 8.20 -13.56 -11.98
CA ARG A 142 7.75 -13.74 -13.37
C ARG A 142 6.92 -12.56 -13.88
N LYS A 143 5.92 -12.09 -13.11
CA LYS A 143 5.09 -10.94 -13.48
C LYS A 143 5.89 -9.63 -13.54
N MET A 144 6.90 -9.47 -12.69
CA MET A 144 7.78 -8.32 -12.69
C MET A 144 8.87 -8.37 -13.79
N GLY A 145 9.01 -9.50 -14.49
CA GLY A 145 10.06 -9.70 -15.49
C GLY A 145 11.47 -9.77 -14.89
N ILE A 146 11.59 -10.10 -13.61
CA ILE A 146 12.88 -10.27 -12.93
C ILE A 146 13.18 -11.76 -12.95
N SER A 147 14.11 -12.20 -13.82
CA SER A 147 14.57 -13.59 -13.83
C SER A 147 15.07 -13.96 -12.42
N SER A 148 14.63 -15.09 -11.87
CA SER A 148 15.10 -15.54 -10.55
C SER A 148 16.62 -15.70 -10.57
N PRO A 149 17.34 -15.22 -9.53
CA PRO A 149 18.77 -15.54 -9.38
C PRO A 149 19.04 -17.05 -9.32
N ALA A 150 18.04 -17.85 -8.93
CA ALA A 150 18.15 -19.30 -8.73
C ALA A 150 18.30 -20.13 -10.02
N THR A 151 18.18 -19.53 -11.21
CA THR A 151 18.51 -20.21 -12.48
C THR A 151 19.81 -19.73 -13.12
N ASP A 152 20.45 -18.72 -12.54
CA ASP A 152 21.79 -18.26 -12.93
C ASP A 152 22.80 -18.55 -11.80
N ASN A 153 22.81 -19.79 -11.29
CA ASN A 153 24.00 -20.33 -10.62
C ASN A 153 25.10 -20.61 -11.66
N ASN A 154 25.47 -19.57 -12.42
CA ASN A 154 26.70 -19.48 -13.19
C ASN A 154 27.70 -18.65 -12.41
N GLN A 155 28.18 -19.23 -11.31
CA GLN A 155 29.47 -18.80 -10.75
C GLN A 155 30.64 -19.26 -11.63
N ASP A 156 30.41 -20.16 -12.60
CA ASP A 156 31.44 -20.73 -13.47
C ASP A 156 31.43 -20.18 -14.91
N GLY A 157 30.58 -19.19 -15.24
CA GLY A 157 30.48 -18.64 -16.60
C GLY A 157 29.95 -19.60 -17.69
N ASN A 158 29.72 -20.87 -17.38
CA ASN A 158 29.30 -21.89 -18.34
C ASN A 158 27.78 -22.05 -18.40
N THR A 159 27.19 -21.69 -19.54
CA THR A 159 25.77 -21.92 -19.85
C THR A 159 25.35 -23.40 -19.78
N TRP A 160 24.07 -23.68 -19.53
CA TRP A 160 23.59 -25.04 -19.23
C TRP A 160 23.88 -26.07 -20.33
N TRP A 161 23.90 -25.66 -21.60
CA TRP A 161 24.22 -26.55 -22.73
C TRP A 161 25.71 -26.89 -22.81
N GLN A 162 26.60 -26.04 -22.29
CA GLN A 162 28.04 -26.32 -22.26
C GLN A 162 28.40 -27.46 -21.29
N LYS A 163 27.55 -27.74 -20.29
CA LYS A 163 27.74 -28.85 -19.34
C LYS A 163 27.34 -30.22 -19.88
N ILE A 164 26.53 -30.26 -20.94
CA ILE A 164 26.08 -31.52 -21.56
C ILE A 164 27.12 -32.07 -22.54
N TRP A 165 27.91 -31.17 -23.14
CA TRP A 165 28.81 -31.49 -24.24
C TRP A 165 30.27 -31.16 -23.93
N GLU A 166 30.70 -31.33 -22.68
CA GLU A 166 32.10 -31.09 -22.30
C GLU A 166 33.05 -31.83 -23.27
N LYS A 167 33.98 -31.07 -23.85
CA LYS A 167 35.10 -31.56 -24.66
C LYS A 167 36.26 -31.97 -23.78
#